data_AF-A0A1D2WXE3-F1
#
_entry.id   AF-A0A1D2WXE3-F1
#
_cell.length_a   1.000
_cell.length_b   1.000
_cell.length_c   1.000
_cell.angle_alpha   90.00
_cell.angle_beta   90.00
_cell.angle_gamma   90.00
#
_symmetry.space_group_name_H-M   'P 1'
#
loop_
_entity.id
_entity.type
_entity.pdbx_description
1 polymer ?
#
loop_
_entity_poly.entity_id
_entity_poly.type
_entity_poly.pdbx_seq_one_letter_code
_entity_poly.pdbx_strand_id
1 'polypeptide(L)'
;MREEARIKFPIPVDITGKKILILDDVTDTGETLNLAVDYVLNLNPASVRTAVLQHKISSNFTPDFYAQKVLKWRWIIYPWARYEDLAGFAEKIIQNRTLDLSQIIAEFKHRYELDLKETELLKILSDLTERGELESTKQDNRKLWSIKK
;
A
#
# COMPACT_ATOMS: atom_id res chain seq x y z
N MET A 1 -5.41 15.37 -10.08
CA MET A 1 -4.89 14.43 -11.10
C MET A 1 -4.97 13.04 -10.49
N ARG A 2 -5.39 12.02 -11.24
CA ARG A 2 -5.20 10.62 -10.82
C ARG A 2 -3.71 10.30 -10.92
N GLU A 3 -3.18 9.55 -9.97
CA GLU A 3 -1.85 8.98 -10.10
C GLU A 3 -1.89 7.89 -11.17
N GLU A 4 -1.02 8.01 -12.18
CA GLU A 4 -0.90 7.04 -13.27
C GLU A 4 0.35 6.18 -13.07
N ALA A 5 0.21 4.89 -13.38
CA ALA A 5 1.35 3.97 -13.36
C ALA A 5 2.43 4.43 -14.36
N ARG A 6 3.70 4.36 -13.96
CA ARG A 6 4.83 4.73 -14.82
C ARG A 6 6.04 3.84 -14.57
N ILE A 7 6.78 3.52 -15.64
CA ILE A 7 8.10 2.91 -15.54
C ILE A 7 9.10 4.00 -15.14
N LYS A 8 9.56 3.97 -13.89
CA LYS A 8 10.51 4.96 -13.37
C LYS A 8 11.94 4.69 -13.85
N PHE A 9 12.34 3.41 -13.84
CA PHE A 9 13.66 2.96 -14.23
C PHE A 9 13.53 1.77 -15.19
N PRO A 10 13.95 1.90 -16.45
CA PRO A 10 13.94 0.80 -17.40
C PRO A 10 14.78 -0.40 -16.93
N ILE A 11 14.42 -1.60 -17.38
CA ILE A 11 15.19 -2.82 -17.15
C ILE A 11 16.58 -2.65 -17.78
N PRO A 12 17.68 -2.81 -17.02
CA PRO A 12 19.03 -2.53 -17.48
C PRO A 12 19.69 -3.71 -18.23
N VAL A 13 18.96 -4.80 -18.46
CA VAL A 13 19.48 -6.04 -19.06
C VAL A 13 18.71 -6.42 -20.32
N ASP A 14 19.41 -7.04 -21.28
CA ASP A 14 18.78 -7.59 -22.48
C ASP A 14 18.01 -8.88 -22.12
N ILE A 15 16.72 -8.87 -22.45
CA ILE A 15 15.80 -9.99 -22.22
C ILE A 15 15.28 -10.60 -23.52
N THR A 16 15.89 -10.24 -24.66
CA THR A 16 15.52 -10.75 -25.98
C THR A 16 15.52 -12.28 -25.99
N GLY A 17 14.41 -12.88 -26.46
CA GLY A 17 14.25 -14.33 -26.56
C GLY A 17 14.14 -15.06 -25.21
N LYS A 18 14.03 -14.36 -24.08
CA LYS A 18 13.83 -14.99 -22.75
C LYS A 18 12.34 -15.24 -22.48
N LYS A 19 12.05 -16.25 -21.64
CA LYS A 19 10.71 -16.46 -21.08
C LYS A 19 10.61 -15.67 -19.77
N ILE A 20 9.72 -14.69 -19.73
CA ILE A 20 9.59 -13.75 -18.62
C ILE A 20 8.34 -14.06 -17.80
N LEU A 21 8.50 -14.10 -16.48
CA LEU A 21 7.40 -14.12 -15.52
C LEU A 21 7.44 -12.80 -14.74
N ILE A 22 6.41 -11.98 -14.89
CA ILE A 22 6.22 -10.76 -14.11
C ILE A 22 5.48 -11.14 -12.83
N LEU A 23 5.98 -10.69 -11.69
CA LEU A 23 5.41 -10.95 -10.37
C LEU A 23 4.97 -9.64 -9.72
N ASP A 24 3.79 -9.65 -9.13
CA ASP A 24 3.28 -8.59 -8.28
C ASP A 24 2.56 -9.20 -7.06
N ASP A 25 2.28 -8.44 -6.01
CA ASP A 25 1.60 -8.99 -4.83
C ASP A 25 0.09 -9.14 -5.05
N VAL A 26 -0.57 -8.11 -5.60
CA VAL A 26 -2.01 -8.07 -5.85
C VAL A 26 -2.35 -7.45 -7.20
N THR A 27 -3.36 -7.99 -7.87
CA THR A 27 -4.08 -7.24 -8.91
C THR A 27 -5.32 -6.59 -8.33
N ASP A 28 -5.32 -5.25 -8.24
CA ASP A 28 -6.48 -4.44 -7.85
C ASP A 28 -7.19 -3.83 -9.06
N THR A 29 -6.73 -2.70 -9.60
CA THR A 29 -7.24 -2.14 -10.86
C THR A 29 -6.73 -2.90 -12.08
N GLY A 30 -5.50 -3.42 -11.98
CA GLY A 30 -4.77 -4.08 -13.07
C GLY A 30 -3.88 -3.15 -13.89
N GLU A 31 -3.89 -1.84 -13.61
CA GLU A 31 -3.12 -0.85 -14.39
C GLU A 31 -1.61 -1.08 -14.32
N THR A 32 -1.07 -1.47 -13.16
CA THR A 32 0.36 -1.79 -12.97
C THR A 32 0.80 -2.94 -13.87
N LEU A 33 0.08 -4.06 -13.87
CA LEU A 33 0.44 -5.21 -14.70
C LEU A 33 0.23 -4.97 -16.18
N ASN A 34 -0.81 -4.21 -16.58
CA ASN A 34 -0.97 -3.78 -17.97
C ASN A 34 0.27 -3.03 -18.45
N LEU A 35 0.68 -1.99 -17.70
CA LEU A 35 1.86 -1.21 -18.04
C LEU A 35 3.14 -2.07 -18.08
N ALA A 36 3.32 -2.96 -17.10
CA ALA A 36 4.50 -3.81 -17.02
C ALA A 36 4.58 -4.80 -18.18
N VAL A 37 3.46 -5.44 -18.55
CA VAL A 37 3.37 -6.37 -19.68
C VAL A 37 3.65 -5.63 -20.99
N ASP A 38 2.99 -4.49 -21.22
CA ASP A 38 3.20 -3.69 -22.43
C ASP A 38 4.66 -3.24 -22.55
N TYR A 39 5.25 -2.77 -21.45
CA TYR A 39 6.66 -2.41 -21.41
C TYR A 39 7.59 -3.58 -21.74
N VAL A 40 7.39 -4.74 -21.12
CA VAL A 40 8.24 -5.94 -21.32
C VAL A 40 8.09 -6.52 -22.73
N LEU A 41 6.88 -6.51 -23.30
CA LEU A 41 6.65 -6.99 -24.68
C LEU A 41 7.45 -6.19 -25.72
N ASN A 42 7.67 -4.90 -25.48
CA ASN A 42 8.50 -4.05 -26.34
C ASN A 42 10.01 -4.36 -26.27
N LEU A 43 10.44 -5.30 -25.42
CA LEU A 43 11.83 -5.73 -25.26
C LEU A 43 12.12 -7.10 -25.91
N ASN A 44 11.27 -7.54 -26.84
CA ASN A 44 11.42 -8.77 -27.62
C ASN A 44 11.61 -10.08 -26.82
N PRO A 45 10.88 -10.32 -25.71
CA PRO A 45 10.94 -11.60 -25.00
C PRO A 45 10.38 -12.74 -25.89
N ALA A 46 10.76 -13.99 -25.60
CA ALA A 46 10.15 -15.15 -26.24
C ALA A 46 8.70 -15.40 -25.75
N SER A 47 8.40 -15.04 -24.50
CA SER A 47 7.05 -15.06 -23.94
C SER A 47 6.99 -14.24 -22.65
N VAL A 48 5.81 -13.73 -22.31
CA VAL A 48 5.54 -13.04 -21.05
C VAL A 48 4.35 -13.72 -20.38
N ARG A 49 4.47 -14.01 -19.09
CA ARG A 49 3.36 -14.43 -18.22
C ARG A 49 3.36 -13.60 -16.96
N THR A 50 2.23 -13.57 -16.24
CA THR A 50 2.08 -12.82 -14.99
C THR A 50 1.62 -13.69 -13.84
N ALA A 51 2.13 -13.47 -12.64
CA ALA A 51 1.65 -14.15 -11.44
C ALA A 51 1.49 -13.19 -10.26
N VAL A 52 0.45 -13.41 -9.46
CA VAL A 52 0.20 -12.65 -8.23
C VAL A 52 -0.17 -13.54 -7.06
N LEU A 53 -0.04 -13.02 -5.84
CA LEU A 53 -0.56 -13.73 -4.66
C LEU A 53 -2.08 -13.64 -4.62
N GLN A 54 -2.65 -12.43 -4.76
CA GLN A 54 -4.09 -12.20 -4.75
C GLN A 54 -4.59 -11.53 -6.03
N HIS A 55 -5.67 -12.06 -6.61
CA HIS A 55 -6.34 -11.45 -7.75
C HIS A 55 -7.75 -11.00 -7.39
N LYS A 56 -7.99 -9.68 -7.40
CA LYS A 56 -9.33 -9.12 -7.17
C LYS A 56 -10.13 -9.16 -8.46
N ILE A 57 -11.37 -9.66 -8.40
CA ILE A 57 -12.24 -9.76 -9.58
C ILE A 57 -12.68 -8.39 -10.15
N SER A 58 -12.45 -7.31 -9.39
CA SER A 58 -12.65 -5.93 -9.85
C SER A 58 -11.55 -5.45 -10.80
N SER A 59 -10.48 -6.23 -10.97
CA SER A 59 -9.38 -5.88 -11.87
C SER A 59 -9.79 -6.03 -13.32
N ASN A 60 -9.36 -5.06 -14.14
CA ASN A 60 -9.48 -5.14 -15.59
C ASN A 60 -8.37 -6.00 -16.23
N PHE A 61 -7.42 -6.48 -15.42
CA PHE A 61 -6.36 -7.39 -15.84
C PHE A 61 -6.52 -8.74 -15.15
N THR A 62 -6.52 -9.83 -15.91
CA THR A 62 -6.54 -11.19 -15.35
C THR A 62 -5.14 -11.80 -15.50
N PRO A 63 -4.42 -12.05 -14.39
CA PRO A 63 -3.09 -12.65 -14.47
C PRO A 63 -3.17 -14.13 -14.83
N ASP A 64 -2.15 -14.63 -15.54
CA ASP A 64 -2.01 -16.06 -15.88
C ASP A 64 -2.10 -16.99 -14.66
N PHE A 65 -1.55 -16.54 -13.53
CA PHE A 65 -1.52 -17.29 -12.29
C PHE A 65 -1.89 -16.39 -11.11
N TYR A 66 -2.66 -16.95 -10.18
CA TYR A 66 -2.92 -16.33 -8.89
C TYR A 66 -3.05 -17.41 -7.81
N ALA A 67 -2.50 -17.17 -6.62
CA ALA A 67 -2.65 -18.11 -5.51
C ALA A 67 -4.08 -18.06 -4.93
N GLN A 68 -4.69 -16.88 -4.89
CA GLN A 68 -6.05 -16.71 -4.36
C GLN A 68 -6.86 -15.71 -5.19
N LYS A 69 -8.09 -16.09 -5.52
CA LYS A 69 -9.10 -15.19 -6.10
C LYS A 69 -9.88 -14.49 -5.00
N VAL A 70 -9.94 -13.17 -5.06
CA VAL A 70 -10.63 -12.30 -4.10
C VAL A 70 -11.93 -11.81 -4.73
N LEU A 71 -13.05 -12.40 -4.30
CA LEU A 71 -14.38 -12.15 -4.88
C LEU A 71 -15.03 -10.85 -4.38
N LYS A 72 -14.75 -10.46 -3.13
CA LYS A 72 -15.23 -9.22 -2.54
C LYS A 72 -14.02 -8.35 -2.25
N TRP A 73 -14.06 -7.10 -2.72
CA TRP A 73 -12.95 -6.19 -2.53
C TRP A 73 -12.65 -6.01 -1.04
N ARG A 74 -11.37 -6.12 -0.69
CA ARG A 74 -10.82 -5.85 0.64
C ARG A 74 -9.47 -5.17 0.45
N TRP A 75 -9.11 -4.31 1.40
CA TRP A 75 -7.73 -3.87 1.54
C TRP A 75 -6.91 -5.02 2.13
N ILE A 76 -5.77 -5.34 1.53
CA ILE A 76 -4.90 -6.43 1.97
C ILE A 76 -3.64 -5.78 2.52
N ILE A 77 -3.40 -5.96 3.82
CA ILE A 77 -2.19 -5.46 4.47
C ILE A 77 -1.14 -6.55 4.41
N TYR A 78 -0.11 -6.36 3.60
CA TYR A 78 1.01 -7.28 3.54
C TYR A 78 2.03 -7.02 4.66
N PRO A 79 2.79 -8.04 5.10
CA PRO A 79 3.82 -7.84 6.12
C PRO A 79 4.85 -6.76 5.76
N TRP A 80 5.22 -6.64 4.49
CA TRP A 80 6.17 -5.63 4.00
C TRP A 80 5.56 -4.22 3.88
N ALA A 81 4.25 -4.11 3.72
CA ALA A 81 3.53 -2.84 3.56
C ALA A 81 2.88 -2.35 4.87
N ARG A 82 2.85 -3.18 5.92
CA ARG A 82 2.11 -2.91 7.17
C ARG A 82 2.41 -1.54 7.77
N TYR A 83 3.68 -1.13 7.82
CA TYR A 83 4.03 0.18 8.37
C TYR A 83 3.40 1.32 7.54
N GLU A 84 3.51 1.24 6.21
CA GLU A 84 3.00 2.25 5.29
C GLU A 84 1.47 2.35 5.35
N ASP A 85 0.79 1.20 5.33
CA ASP A 85 -0.67 1.12 5.47
C ASP A 85 -1.13 1.75 6.78
N LEU A 86 -0.52 1.38 7.91
CA LEU A 86 -0.89 1.92 9.22
C LEU A 86 -0.57 3.40 9.34
N ALA A 87 0.53 3.89 8.77
CA ALA A 87 0.86 5.31 8.73
C ALA A 87 -0.21 6.10 7.97
N GLY A 88 -0.53 5.70 6.73
CA GLY A 88 -1.56 6.36 5.93
C GLY A 88 -2.96 6.26 6.54
N PHE A 89 -3.27 5.18 7.26
CA PHE A 89 -4.51 5.05 8.02
C PHE A 89 -4.53 5.97 9.24
N ALA A 90 -3.41 6.15 9.95
CA ALA A 90 -3.31 7.07 11.07
C ALA A 90 -3.56 8.51 10.60
N GLU A 91 -2.96 8.94 9.50
CA GLU A 91 -3.23 10.24 8.89
C GLU A 91 -4.71 10.41 8.51
N LYS A 92 -5.34 9.38 7.94
CA LYS A 92 -6.79 9.37 7.61
C LYS A 92 -7.70 9.34 8.85
N ILE A 93 -7.23 8.82 9.97
CA ILE A 93 -7.98 8.85 11.24
C ILE A 93 -7.88 10.25 11.86
N ILE A 94 -6.68 10.83 11.88
CA ILE A 94 -6.40 12.13 12.48
C ILE A 94 -7.05 13.24 11.65
N GLN A 95 -6.77 13.34 10.35
CA GLN A 95 -7.32 14.37 9.44
C GLN A 95 -7.37 15.76 10.11
N ASN A 96 -8.57 16.29 10.37
CA ASN A 96 -8.80 17.61 10.96
C ASN A 96 -9.02 17.57 12.48
N ARG A 97 -8.69 16.46 13.13
CA ARG A 97 -8.88 16.23 14.58
C ARG A 97 -7.55 16.27 15.29
N THR A 98 -7.61 16.50 16.60
CA THR A 98 -6.50 16.34 17.52
C THR A 98 -6.84 15.19 18.46
N LEU A 99 -6.06 14.12 18.42
CA LEU A 99 -6.38 12.85 19.11
C LEU A 99 -5.23 12.36 19.96
N ASP A 100 -5.56 11.72 21.09
CA ASP A 100 -4.59 10.98 21.88
C ASP A 100 -4.43 9.53 21.36
N LEU A 101 -3.43 8.82 21.89
CA LEU A 101 -3.12 7.46 21.45
C LEU A 101 -4.32 6.52 21.58
N SER A 102 -5.05 6.60 22.69
CA SER A 102 -6.18 5.70 22.97
C SER A 102 -7.32 5.93 21.98
N GLN A 103 -7.57 7.18 21.62
CA GLN A 103 -8.57 7.55 20.62
C GLN A 103 -8.17 7.06 19.23
N ILE A 104 -6.90 7.18 18.85
CA ILE A 104 -6.42 6.68 17.55
C ILE A 104 -6.54 5.16 17.48
N ILE A 105 -6.18 4.42 18.55
CA ILE A 105 -6.37 2.96 18.61
C ILE A 105 -7.84 2.57 18.48
N ALA A 106 -8.73 3.27 19.18
CA ALA A 106 -10.16 3.01 19.10
C ALA A 106 -10.70 3.22 17.67
N GLU A 107 -10.21 4.24 16.96
CA GLU A 107 -10.58 4.50 15.56
C GLU A 107 -10.03 3.43 14.61
N PHE A 108 -8.81 2.92 14.83
CA PHE A 108 -8.29 1.78 14.06
C PHE A 108 -9.18 0.55 14.21
N LYS A 109 -9.58 0.25 15.44
CA LYS A 109 -10.49 -0.87 15.71
C LYS A 109 -11.85 -0.66 15.06
N HIS A 110 -12.42 0.53 15.18
CA HIS A 110 -13.75 0.85 14.67
C HIS A 110 -13.82 0.91 13.14
N ARG A 111 -12.83 1.53 12.48
CA ARG A 111 -12.86 1.76 11.02
C ARG A 111 -12.27 0.62 10.21
N TYR A 112 -11.26 -0.06 10.74
CA TYR A 112 -10.46 -1.03 10.00
C TYR A 112 -10.45 -2.42 10.64
N GLU A 113 -11.13 -2.60 11.78
CA GLU A 113 -11.15 -3.85 12.54
C GLU A 113 -9.76 -4.31 13.01
N LEU A 114 -8.81 -3.37 13.15
CA LEU A 114 -7.42 -3.65 13.52
C LEU A 114 -7.17 -3.41 15.01
N ASP A 115 -6.74 -4.47 15.70
CA ASP A 115 -6.18 -4.36 17.06
C ASP A 115 -4.69 -4.08 16.97
N LEU A 116 -4.29 -2.86 17.35
CA LEU A 116 -2.90 -2.42 17.33
C LEU A 116 -2.31 -2.43 18.75
N LYS A 117 -1.03 -2.78 18.84
CA LYS A 117 -0.27 -2.58 20.07
C LYS A 117 0.06 -1.08 20.19
N GLU A 118 -0.07 -0.54 21.40
CA GLU A 118 0.30 0.85 21.69
C GLU A 118 1.72 1.17 21.23
N THR A 119 2.67 0.26 21.45
CA THR A 119 4.07 0.45 21.06
C THR A 119 4.29 0.54 19.55
N GLU A 120 3.51 -0.19 18.75
CA GLU A 120 3.58 -0.17 17.29
C GLU A 120 3.06 1.18 16.77
N LEU A 121 1.88 1.60 17.24
CA LEU A 121 1.28 2.86 16.82
C LEU A 121 2.09 4.06 17.31
N LEU A 122 2.61 4.04 18.54
CA LEU A 122 3.47 5.10 19.06
C LEU A 122 4.71 5.32 18.20
N LYS A 123 5.33 4.23 17.73
CA LYS A 123 6.48 4.32 16.81
C LYS A 123 6.08 5.03 15.51
N ILE A 124 4.99 4.59 14.88
CA ILE A 124 4.48 5.21 13.64
C ILE A 124 4.19 6.70 13.84
N LEU A 125 3.49 7.06 14.92
CA LEU A 125 3.16 8.45 15.21
C LEU A 125 4.40 9.31 15.50
N SER A 126 5.44 8.73 16.14
CA SER A 126 6.73 9.40 16.34
C SER A 126 7.42 9.66 15.02
N ASP A 127 7.56 8.63 14.19
CA ASP A 127 8.21 8.71 12.88
C ASP A 127 7.51 9.74 11.97
N LEU A 128 6.18 9.78 11.96
CA LEU A 128 5.39 10.78 11.22
C LEU A 128 5.58 12.20 11.77
N THR A 129 5.76 12.35 13.09
CA THR A 129 6.07 13.65 13.70
C THR A 129 7.48 14.12 13.33
N GLU A 130 8.46 13.21 13.33
CA GLU A 130 9.85 13.49 12.95
C GLU A 130 9.99 13.89 11.47
N ARG A 131 9.17 13.30 10.59
CA ARG A 131 9.07 13.68 9.17
C ARG A 131 8.31 15.00 8.96
N GLY A 132 7.66 15.53 10.00
CA GLY A 132 6.88 16.75 9.94
C GLY A 132 5.53 16.59 9.24
N GLU A 133 5.02 15.37 9.13
CA GLU A 133 3.68 15.06 8.60
C GLU A 133 2.61 15.28 9.69
N LEU A 134 2.97 14.96 10.93
CA LEU A 134 2.18 15.25 12.13
C LEU A 134 2.88 16.28 13.03
N GLU A 135 2.09 16.93 13.86
CA GLU A 135 2.56 17.67 15.03
C GLU A 135 2.06 17.00 16.31
N SER A 136 2.78 17.20 17.41
CA SER A 136 2.36 16.70 18.71
C SER A 136 2.40 17.76 19.79
N THR A 137 1.34 17.78 20.61
CA THR A 137 1.20 18.71 21.74
C THR A 137 0.97 17.93 23.03
N LYS A 138 1.20 18.58 24.18
CA LYS A 138 0.88 18.02 25.49
C LYS A 138 -0.30 18.78 26.10
N GLN A 139 -1.34 18.06 26.50
CA GLN A 139 -2.49 18.59 27.24
C GLN A 139 -2.85 17.58 28.33
N ASP A 140 -3.05 18.05 29.57
CA ASP A 140 -3.45 17.22 30.71
C ASP A 140 -2.62 15.93 30.89
N ASN A 141 -1.29 16.07 30.74
CA ASN A 141 -0.31 14.97 30.81
C ASN A 141 -0.45 13.89 29.72
N ARG A 142 -1.25 14.14 28.67
CA ARG A 142 -1.39 13.29 27.49
C ARG A 142 -0.70 13.92 26.29
N LYS A 143 -0.14 13.08 25.42
CA LYS A 143 0.37 13.48 24.12
C LYS A 143 -0.76 13.36 23.09
N LEU A 144 -0.98 14.42 22.35
CA LEU A 144 -1.98 14.54 21.31
C LEU A 144 -1.30 14.72 19.95
N TRP A 145 -1.92 14.23 18.88
CA TRP A 145 -1.44 14.37 17.51
C TRP A 145 -2.48 15.04 16.62
N SER A 146 -2.01 15.91 15.72
CA SER A 146 -2.78 16.53 14.63
C SER A 146 -1.95 16.54 13.35
N ILE A 147 -2.61 16.67 12.19
CA ILE A 147 -1.91 16.91 10.91
C ILE A 147 -1.24 18.27 10.97
N LYS A 148 0.04 18.33 10.57
CA LYS A 148 0.76 19.59 10.48
C LYS A 148 0.21 20.42 9.31
N LYS A 149 -0.17 21.67 9.58
CA LYS A 149 -0.64 22.62 8.56
C LYS A 149 0.48 23.26 7.77
#